data_AF-A0A925P7D8-F1
#
_entry.id   AF-A0A925P7D8-F1
#
_cell.length_a   1.000
_cell.length_b   1.000
_cell.length_c   1.000
_cell.angle_alpha   90.00
_cell.angle_beta   90.00
_cell.angle_gamma   90.00
#
_symmetry.space_group_name_H-M   'P 1'
#
loop_
_entity.id
_entity.type
_entity.pdbx_description
1 polymer ?
#
loop_
_entity_poly.entity_id
_entity_poly.type
_entity_poly.pdbx_seq_one_letter_code
_entity_poly.pdbx_strand_id
1 'polypeptide(L)'
;FRKIDLPLSMPGVLIGSLLVFVLSVGAISEAKILGGQKVVTIASDIESEFTYAQNWPLGSALSTLFIALTTVVVFFALGRFDLEKLLGKKPSE
;
A
#
# COMPACT_ATOMS: atom_id res chain seq x y z
N PHE A 1 8.74 -25.81 10.84
CA PHE A 1 8.12 -24.47 10.78
C PHE A 1 9.10 -23.35 10.42
N ARG A 2 9.82 -22.73 11.38
CA ARG A 2 10.63 -21.50 11.10
C ARG A 2 11.78 -21.64 10.10
N LYS A 3 12.37 -22.82 9.93
CA LYS A 3 13.55 -23.04 9.06
C LYS A 3 13.23 -23.61 7.68
N ILE A 4 12.02 -24.17 7.49
CA ILE A 4 11.66 -24.92 6.27
C ILE A 4 10.38 -24.34 5.68
N ASP A 5 9.27 -24.39 6.42
CA ASP A 5 7.97 -23.92 5.95
C ASP A 5 7.93 -22.39 5.76
N LEU A 6 8.51 -21.63 6.71
CA LEU A 6 8.53 -20.17 6.66
C LEU A 6 9.25 -19.60 5.42
N PRO A 7 10.49 -20.02 5.08
CA PRO A 7 11.15 -19.52 3.87
C PRO A 7 10.48 -20.00 2.57
N LEU A 8 9.87 -21.20 2.55
CA LEU A 8 9.14 -21.70 1.39
C LEU A 8 7.83 -20.92 1.14
N SER A 9 7.15 -20.47 2.19
CA SER A 9 5.93 -19.65 2.07
C SER A 9 6.19 -18.14 1.99
N MET A 10 7.43 -17.68 2.25
CA MET A 10 7.82 -16.26 2.23
C MET A 10 7.38 -15.48 0.97
N PRO A 11 7.54 -15.98 -0.27
CA PRO A 11 7.06 -15.27 -1.45
C PRO A 11 5.54 -15.04 -1.43
N GLY A 12 4.77 -16.02 -0.95
CA GLY A 12 3.32 -15.88 -0.79
C GLY A 12 2.94 -14.89 0.30
N VAL A 13 3.65 -14.90 1.43
CA VAL A 13 3.46 -13.95 2.53
C VAL A 13 3.76 -12.52 2.08
N LEU A 14 4.80 -12.30 1.28
CA LEU A 14 5.13 -10.99 0.74
C LEU A 14 4.03 -10.45 -0.17
N ILE A 15 3.59 -11.25 -1.14
CA ILE A 15 2.49 -10.86 -2.05
C ILE A 15 1.22 -10.56 -1.25
N GLY A 16 0.87 -11.45 -0.29
CA GLY A 16 -0.27 -11.24 0.60
C GLY A 16 -0.16 -9.97 1.43
N SER A 17 1.03 -9.68 1.97
CA SER A 17 1.27 -8.46 2.76
C SER A 17 1.15 -7.19 1.93
N LEU A 18 1.62 -7.21 0.68
CA LEU A 18 1.47 -6.09 -0.25
C LEU A 18 0.00 -5.86 -0.63
N LEU A 19 -0.75 -6.94 -0.88
CA LEU A 19 -2.19 -6.83 -1.15
C LEU A 19 -2.94 -6.25 0.05
N VAL A 20 -2.66 -6.72 1.25
CA VAL A 20 -3.25 -6.18 2.49
C VAL A 20 -2.88 -4.72 2.71
N PHE A 21 -1.63 -4.34 2.42
CA PHE A 21 -1.19 -2.95 2.49
C PHE A 21 -2.01 -2.05 1.56
N VAL A 22 -2.13 -2.42 0.28
CA VAL A 22 -2.89 -1.66 -0.71
C VAL A 22 -4.37 -1.53 -0.30
N LEU A 23 -5.00 -2.62 0.17
CA LEU A 23 -6.39 -2.60 0.64
C LEU A 23 -6.56 -1.72 1.88
N SER A 24 -5.62 -1.77 2.83
CA SER A 24 -5.68 -0.99 4.07
C SER A 24 -5.55 0.51 3.81
N VAL A 25 -4.72 0.90 2.84
CA VAL A 25 -4.55 2.30 2.41
C VAL A 25 -5.85 2.87 1.83
N GLY A 26 -6.68 2.05 1.19
CA GLY A 26 -7.98 2.43 0.65
C GLY A 26 -9.17 2.32 1.61
N ALA A 27 -8.97 1.82 2.84
CA ALA A 27 -10.02 1.57 3.82
C ALA A 27 -10.42 2.85 4.60
N ILE A 28 -10.96 3.84 3.87
CA ILE A 28 -11.27 5.18 4.40
C ILE A 28 -12.50 5.13 5.34
N SER A 29 -13.50 4.32 4.98
CA SER A 29 -14.77 4.25 5.70
C SER A 29 -14.61 3.63 7.08
N GLU A 30 -13.83 2.55 7.15
CA GLU A 30 -13.49 1.82 8.37
C GLU A 30 -12.72 2.72 9.33
N ALA A 31 -11.71 3.45 8.81
CA ALA A 31 -10.92 4.38 9.59
C ALA A 31 -11.77 5.52 10.18
N LYS A 32 -12.75 6.02 9.44
CA LYS A 32 -13.64 7.10 9.88
C LYS A 32 -14.58 6.67 11.01
N ILE A 33 -15.09 5.44 10.95
CA ILE A 33 -15.97 4.89 11.98
C ILE A 33 -15.18 4.56 13.25
N LEU A 34 -14.01 3.94 13.12
CA LEU A 34 -13.21 3.48 14.26
C LEU A 34 -12.37 4.60 14.91
N GLY A 35 -11.86 5.54 14.12
CA GLY A 35 -10.99 6.63 14.58
C GLY A 35 -11.74 7.85 15.12
N GLY A 36 -13.05 7.94 14.88
CA GLY A 36 -13.84 9.14 15.14
C GLY A 36 -13.25 10.39 14.47
N GLN A 37 -13.49 11.57 15.02
CA GLN A 37 -12.89 12.84 14.55
C GLN A 37 -11.41 13.02 14.97
N LYS A 38 -10.82 12.07 15.70
CA LYS A 38 -9.46 12.24 16.25
C LYS A 38 -8.36 11.75 15.34
N VAL A 39 -8.66 10.88 14.38
CA VAL A 39 -7.67 10.33 13.46
C VAL A 39 -8.10 10.63 12.03
N VAL A 40 -7.54 11.71 11.47
CA VAL A 40 -7.71 12.06 10.06
C VAL A 40 -6.63 11.32 9.28
N THR A 41 -7.05 10.43 8.38
CA THR A 41 -6.14 9.74 7.46
C THR A 41 -5.89 10.63 6.24
N ILE A 42 -4.74 10.46 5.59
CA ILE A 42 -4.39 11.19 4.35
C ILE A 42 -5.49 11.03 3.30
N ALA A 43 -6.07 9.84 3.18
CA ALA A 43 -7.14 9.56 2.23
C ALA A 43 -8.44 10.32 2.58
N SER A 44 -8.80 10.41 3.86
CA SER A 44 -9.96 11.20 4.30
C SER A 44 -9.76 12.70 4.15
N ASP A 45 -8.51 13.18 4.26
CA ASP A 45 -8.14 14.58 4.06
C ASP A 45 -8.30 14.96 2.58
N ILE A 46 -7.79 14.12 1.68
CA ILE A 46 -7.99 14.25 0.22
C ILE A 46 -9.49 14.30 -0.11
N GLU A 47 -10.29 13.37 0.41
CA GLU A 47 -11.74 13.34 0.19
C GLU A 47 -12.41 14.64 0.66
N SER A 48 -11.95 15.18 1.80
CA SER A 48 -12.47 16.42 2.37
C SER A 48 -12.15 17.63 1.48
N GLU A 49 -10.96 17.68 0.91
CA GLU A 49 -10.56 18.77 0.01
C GLU A 49 -11.39 18.81 -1.27
N PHE A 50 -11.76 17.64 -1.83
CA PHE A 50 -12.67 17.57 -2.97
C PHE A 50 -14.13 17.85 -2.62
N THR A 51 -14.60 17.39 -1.45
CA THR A 51 -16.02 17.40 -1.11
C THR A 51 -16.45 18.64 -0.32
N TYR A 52 -15.74 18.95 0.77
CA TYR A 52 -16.10 20.03 1.70
C TYR A 52 -15.41 21.34 1.37
N ALA A 53 -14.08 21.32 1.15
CA ALA A 53 -13.34 22.53 0.82
C ALA A 53 -13.53 22.96 -0.65
N GLN A 54 -13.99 22.03 -1.50
CA GLN A 54 -14.12 22.19 -2.96
C GLN A 54 -12.83 22.72 -3.62
N ASN A 55 -11.68 22.39 -3.02
CA ASN A 55 -10.37 22.80 -3.48
C ASN A 55 -9.76 21.73 -4.38
N TRP A 56 -10.31 21.62 -5.59
CA TRP A 56 -9.89 20.64 -6.60
C TRP A 56 -8.37 20.66 -6.89
N PRO A 57 -7.70 21.83 -7.00
CA PRO A 57 -6.26 21.87 -7.22
C PRO A 57 -5.46 21.22 -6.09
N LEU A 58 -5.81 21.51 -4.83
CA LEU A 58 -5.12 20.97 -3.67
C LEU A 58 -5.42 19.47 -3.52
N GLY A 59 -6.68 19.07 -3.66
CA GLY A 59 -7.08 17.66 -3.66
C GLY A 59 -6.34 16.84 -4.72
N SER A 60 -6.19 17.37 -5.95
CA SER A 60 -5.45 16.70 -7.02
C SER A 60 -3.95 16.58 -6.72
N ALA A 61 -3.34 17.61 -6.11
CA ALA A 61 -1.95 17.57 -5.70
C ALA A 61 -1.69 16.52 -4.61
N LEU A 62 -2.54 16.47 -3.58
CA LEU A 62 -2.45 15.48 -2.52
C LEU A 62 -2.69 14.05 -3.03
N SER A 63 -3.70 13.83 -3.88
CA SER A 63 -3.95 12.53 -4.52
C SER A 63 -2.75 12.05 -5.33
N THR A 64 -2.18 12.92 -6.15
CA THR A 64 -1.03 12.58 -7.00
C THR A 64 0.18 12.22 -6.15
N LEU A 65 0.46 13.00 -5.11
CA LEU A 65 1.55 12.73 -4.17
C LEU A 65 1.34 11.40 -3.44
N PHE A 66 0.12 11.12 -2.99
CA PHE A 66 -0.22 9.89 -2.29
C PHE A 66 -0.04 8.64 -3.16
N ILE A 67 -0.50 8.69 -4.41
CA ILE A 67 -0.31 7.62 -5.39
C ILE A 67 1.19 7.43 -5.67
N ALA A 68 1.94 8.52 -5.85
CA ALA A 68 3.39 8.46 -6.10
C ALA A 68 4.13 7.81 -4.93
N LEU A 69 3.84 8.20 -3.69
CA LEU A 69 4.45 7.62 -2.49
C LEU A 69 4.11 6.14 -2.35
N THR A 70 2.84 5.78 -2.51
CA THR A 70 2.39 4.38 -2.45
C THR A 70 3.10 3.53 -3.51
N THR A 71 3.24 4.06 -4.73
CA THR A 71 3.97 3.43 -5.82
C THR A 71 5.43 3.21 -5.43
N VAL A 72 6.13 4.25 -4.97
CA VAL A 72 7.53 4.15 -4.53
C VAL A 72 7.70 3.10 -3.44
N VAL A 73 6.82 3.06 -2.45
CA VAL A 73 6.86 2.07 -1.36
C VAL A 73 6.67 0.65 -1.89
N VAL A 74 5.70 0.42 -2.78
CA VAL A 74 5.43 -0.90 -3.37
C VAL A 74 6.60 -1.35 -4.23
N PHE A 75 7.11 -0.50 -5.12
CA PHE A 75 8.25 -0.82 -5.97
C PHE A 75 9.52 -1.04 -5.16
N PHE A 76 9.75 -0.24 -4.11
CA PHE A 76 10.88 -0.44 -3.22
C PHE A 76 10.75 -1.76 -2.44
N ALA A 77 9.56 -2.09 -1.94
CA ALA A 77 9.32 -3.37 -1.28
C ALA A 77 9.60 -4.54 -2.23
N LEU A 78 9.05 -4.50 -3.44
CA LEU A 78 9.30 -5.54 -4.45
C LEU A 78 10.79 -5.63 -4.84
N GLY A 79 11.49 -4.50 -4.98
CA GLY A 79 12.92 -4.48 -5.29
C GLY A 79 13.83 -4.91 -4.14
N ARG A 80 13.40 -4.72 -2.88
CA ARG A 80 14.14 -5.21 -1.70
C ARG A 80 13.98 -6.72 -1.53
N PHE A 81 12.85 -7.25 -1.96
CA PHE A 81 12.48 -8.65 -1.89
C PHE A 81 12.44 -9.20 -3.31
N ASP A 82 13.61 -9.36 -3.96
CA ASP A 82 13.78 -9.95 -5.30
C ASP A 82 12.89 -11.20 -5.44
N LEU A 83 11.69 -10.98 -5.97
CA LEU A 83 10.69 -12.02 -6.12
C LEU A 83 11.20 -13.04 -7.15
N GLU A 84 12.06 -12.62 -8.08
CA GLU A 84 12.79 -13.48 -9.02
C GLU A 84 13.76 -14.46 -8.34
N LYS A 85 14.42 -14.04 -7.25
CA LYS A 85 15.33 -14.90 -6.48
C LYS A 85 14.56 -15.93 -5.63
N LEU A 86 13.30 -15.63 -5.29
CA LEU A 86 12.38 -16.52 -4.57
C LEU A 86 11.50 -17.38 -5.49
N LEU A 87 11.16 -16.89 -6.68
CA LEU A 87 10.37 -17.59 -7.70
C LEU A 87 11.19 -18.58 -8.53
N GLY A 88 12.50 -18.67 -8.28
CA GLY A 88 13.33 -19.75 -8.82
C GLY A 88 13.31 -19.82 -10.35
N LYS A 89 13.21 -18.67 -11.04
CA LYS A 89 13.40 -18.67 -12.49
C LYS A 89 14.89 -18.87 -12.74
N LYS A 90 15.26 -20.11 -13.06
CA LYS A 90 16.55 -20.47 -13.65
C LYS A 90 16.77 -19.53 -14.85
N PRO A 91 17.97 -18.97 -15.05
CA PRO A 91 18.25 -18.21 -16.25
C PRO A 91 18.05 -19.17 -17.43
N SER A 92 17.01 -18.94 -18.21
CA SER A 92 16.93 -19.48 -19.56
C SER A 92 17.97 -18.69 -20.36
N GLU A 93 19.01 -19.40 -20.80
CA GLU A 93 19.81 -19.06 -21.98
C GLU A 93 18.97 -18.41 -23.08
#